data_AF-A0A4W2C2R3-F1
#
_entry.id   AF-A0A4W2C2R3-F1
#
_cell.length_a   1.000
_cell.length_b   1.000
_cell.length_c   1.000
_cell.angle_alpha   90.00
_cell.angle_beta   90.00
_cell.angle_gamma   90.00
#
_symmetry.space_group_name_H-M   'P 1'
#
loop_
_entity.id
_entity.type
_entity.pdbx_description
1 polymer ?
#
loop_
_entity_poly.entity_id
_entity_poly.type
_entity_poly.pdbx_seq_one_letter_code
_entity_poly.pdbx_strand_id
1 'polypeptide(L)'
;MAPVLPALLCLGLSVGLRTQVQAGTLPKPIIWAEPGSVVPWGSPVTIWCRGTLGAQEFHLDKEGSLILWVRQNSLEPRDKARFSIQHMGEDHTGSYQCYHSTLTGWSERSDPLELVVTGDGHSGASGSALGRGSALRGCPSPSAALGGRRVGASRNRLPPSLLGSYSKPSLSALPSPVVMSGGNVTLQCGSRQGFNRFLLTKEGEDESSWTLDGEQRPDGQTQALLPVGPVTPGHGWTFRCYGFYRDTPRVWSAPSDPVELLVSGEESRPDPIHLCRQDKVLGSLLPGEPCERVGRGAWGSQDRHTD
;
A
#
# COMPACT_ATOMS: atom_id res chain seq x y z
N MET A 1 2.54 89.91 18.75
CA MET A 1 3.12 89.39 20.00
C MET A 1 2.00 88.96 20.93
N ALA A 2 1.77 87.64 21.02
CA ALA A 2 1.17 86.92 22.14
C ALA A 2 1.38 85.41 21.84
N PRO A 3 1.63 84.57 22.86
CA PRO A 3 2.57 83.47 22.73
C PRO A 3 1.92 82.08 22.62
N VAL A 4 2.79 81.17 22.17
CA VAL A 4 2.72 79.72 22.05
C VAL A 4 2.05 79.04 23.27
N LEU A 5 1.10 78.14 23.01
CA LEU A 5 0.68 77.08 23.95
C LEU A 5 0.92 75.71 23.30
N PRO A 6 1.38 74.71 24.06
CA PRO A 6 1.98 73.50 23.52
C PRO A 6 0.91 72.49 23.10
N ALA A 7 1.03 71.97 21.88
CA ALA A 7 0.27 70.81 21.46
C ALA A 7 0.76 69.58 22.23
N LEU A 8 -0.04 69.11 23.18
CA LEU A 8 0.09 67.76 23.73
C LEU A 8 -0.15 66.75 22.59
N LEU A 9 0.92 66.16 22.09
CA LEU A 9 0.89 64.94 21.29
C LEU A 9 0.40 63.80 22.18
N CYS A 10 -0.91 63.53 22.16
CA CYS A 10 -1.46 62.27 22.62
C CYS A 10 -1.01 61.17 21.64
N LEU A 11 0.16 60.58 21.87
CA LEU A 11 0.53 59.28 21.31
C LEU A 11 -0.36 58.22 21.97
N GLY A 12 -1.57 58.05 21.41
CA GLY A 12 -2.40 56.89 21.66
C GLY A 12 -1.69 55.66 21.11
N LEU A 13 -0.82 55.05 21.92
CA LEU A 13 -0.41 53.67 21.73
C LEU A 13 -1.64 52.79 22.00
N SER A 14 -2.45 52.59 20.97
CA SER A 14 -3.31 51.43 20.89
C SER A 14 -2.38 50.22 20.75
N VAL A 15 -1.84 49.75 21.87
CA VAL A 15 -1.42 48.36 22.03
C VAL A 15 -2.70 47.54 21.98
N GLY A 16 -3.22 47.38 20.76
CA GLY A 16 -4.16 46.34 20.43
C GLY A 16 -3.41 45.03 20.57
N LEU A 17 -3.32 44.53 21.80
CA LEU A 17 -3.12 43.13 22.05
C LEU A 17 -4.32 42.43 21.40
N ARG A 18 -4.21 42.16 20.10
CA ARG A 18 -4.90 41.06 19.45
C ARG A 18 -4.31 39.80 20.09
N THR A 19 -4.75 39.50 21.30
CA THR A 19 -5.13 38.13 21.60
C THR A 19 -6.12 37.78 20.51
N GLN A 20 -5.63 37.11 19.46
CA GLN A 20 -6.45 36.14 18.75
C GLN A 20 -6.93 35.21 19.86
N VAL A 21 -8.11 35.52 20.41
CA VAL A 21 -8.91 34.52 21.10
C VAL A 21 -9.18 33.53 19.99
N GLN A 22 -8.36 32.48 19.96
CA GLN A 22 -8.55 31.33 19.11
C GLN A 22 -9.97 30.86 19.40
N ALA A 23 -10.93 31.24 18.55
CA ALA A 23 -12.26 30.67 18.58
C ALA A 23 -12.03 29.17 18.42
N GLY A 24 -12.33 28.41 19.48
CA GLY A 24 -11.91 27.02 19.60
C GLY A 24 -12.41 26.21 18.42
N THR A 25 -11.54 25.95 17.44
CA THR A 25 -11.85 25.07 16.32
C THR A 25 -11.93 23.66 16.88
N LEU A 26 -13.11 23.04 16.77
CA LEU A 26 -13.31 21.64 17.14
C LEU A 26 -12.25 20.80 16.41
N PRO A 27 -11.58 19.85 17.09
CA PRO A 27 -10.48 19.12 16.48
C PRO A 27 -10.98 18.27 15.33
N LYS A 28 -10.11 18.13 14.33
CA LYS A 28 -10.36 17.34 13.14
C LYS A 28 -10.62 15.87 13.51
N PRO A 29 -11.71 15.25 12.99
CA PRO A 29 -12.00 13.86 13.27
C PRO A 29 -11.06 12.90 12.54
N ILE A 30 -10.98 11.69 13.07
CA ILE A 30 -10.18 10.59 12.52
C ILE A 30 -11.12 9.65 11.77
N ILE A 31 -10.75 9.27 10.56
CA ILE A 31 -11.49 8.33 9.71
C ILE A 31 -10.66 7.07 9.44
N TRP A 32 -11.29 5.90 9.42
CA TRP A 32 -10.65 4.64 9.04
C TRP A 32 -11.68 3.63 8.51
N ALA A 33 -11.22 2.54 7.90
CA ALA A 33 -12.06 1.43 7.47
C ALA A 33 -11.68 0.14 8.19
N GLU A 34 -12.68 -0.68 8.50
CA GLU A 34 -12.52 -2.02 9.06
C GLU A 34 -13.21 -3.05 8.13
N PRO A 35 -12.52 -4.13 7.71
CA PRO A 35 -11.19 -4.58 8.14
C PRO A 35 -10.01 -3.84 7.50
N GLY A 36 -10.26 -3.02 6.47
CA GLY A 36 -9.22 -2.24 5.79
C GLY A 36 -9.80 -1.41 4.64
N SER A 37 -8.95 -0.64 3.95
CA SER A 37 -9.35 0.25 2.85
C SER A 37 -9.40 -0.43 1.47
N VAL A 38 -8.75 -1.59 1.32
CA VAL A 38 -8.81 -2.44 0.13
C VAL A 38 -9.76 -3.60 0.41
N VAL A 39 -10.93 -3.57 -0.23
CA VAL A 39 -12.06 -4.44 0.14
C VAL A 39 -12.42 -5.35 -1.04
N PRO A 40 -12.50 -6.68 -0.86
CA PRO A 40 -12.95 -7.57 -1.91
C PRO A 40 -14.39 -7.29 -2.33
N TRP A 41 -14.68 -7.50 -3.61
CA TRP A 41 -16.01 -7.34 -4.17
C TRP A 41 -17.05 -8.14 -3.37
N GLY A 42 -18.20 -7.52 -3.11
CA GLY A 42 -19.30 -8.13 -2.34
C GLY A 42 -19.03 -8.31 -0.84
N SER A 43 -17.80 -8.10 -0.37
CA SER A 43 -17.49 -8.19 1.06
C SER A 43 -18.00 -6.96 1.83
N PRO A 44 -18.33 -7.10 3.12
CA PRO A 44 -18.73 -5.98 3.94
C PRO A 44 -17.51 -5.15 4.38
N VAL A 45 -17.70 -3.84 4.50
CA VAL A 45 -16.74 -2.92 5.11
C VAL A 45 -17.48 -1.88 5.94
N THR A 46 -16.87 -1.47 7.05
CA THR A 46 -17.39 -0.38 7.86
C THR A 46 -16.39 0.77 7.90
N ILE A 47 -16.83 1.95 7.47
CA ILE A 47 -16.08 3.19 7.63
C ILE A 47 -16.43 3.76 8.99
N TRP A 48 -15.41 4.04 9.79
CA TRP A 48 -15.54 4.64 11.10
C TRP A 48 -15.09 6.09 11.07
N CYS A 49 -15.80 6.93 11.83
CA CYS A 49 -15.42 8.30 12.09
C CYS A 49 -15.41 8.53 13.60
N ARG A 50 -14.31 9.07 14.13
CA ARG A 50 -14.16 9.43 15.54
C ARG A 50 -13.96 10.93 15.68
N GLY A 51 -14.87 11.54 16.44
CA GLY A 51 -14.84 12.95 16.78
C GLY A 51 -14.50 13.19 18.26
N THR A 52 -14.97 14.32 18.77
CA THR A 52 -14.84 14.66 20.20
C THR A 52 -15.96 14.09 21.04
N LEU A 53 -15.73 14.02 22.36
CA LEU A 53 -16.78 13.73 23.34
C LEU A 53 -17.85 14.83 23.26
N GLY A 54 -19.10 14.43 22.98
CA GLY A 54 -20.22 15.36 22.78
C GLY A 54 -20.55 15.63 21.31
N ALA A 55 -19.92 14.92 20.37
CA ALA A 55 -20.37 14.88 18.99
C ALA A 55 -21.79 14.31 18.91
N GLN A 56 -22.72 15.12 18.37
CA GLN A 56 -24.12 14.75 18.29
C GLN A 56 -24.43 14.02 16.98
N GLU A 57 -23.79 14.47 15.90
CA GLU A 57 -24.07 14.02 14.54
C GLU A 57 -22.78 13.92 13.75
N PHE A 58 -22.67 12.86 12.97
CA PHE A 58 -21.55 12.61 12.07
C PHE A 58 -22.03 12.56 10.63
N HIS A 59 -21.25 13.17 9.75
CA HIS A 59 -21.45 13.14 8.32
C HIS A 59 -20.25 12.48 7.64
N LEU A 60 -20.54 11.73 6.58
CA LEU A 60 -19.56 11.10 5.71
C LEU A 60 -19.86 11.54 4.28
N ASP A 61 -18.88 12.22 3.68
CA ASP A 61 -18.95 12.66 2.29
C ASP A 61 -18.06 11.78 1.42
N LYS A 62 -18.53 11.51 0.20
CA LYS A 62 -17.77 10.82 -0.86
C LYS A 62 -17.54 11.79 -2.01
N GLU A 63 -16.29 11.96 -2.42
CA GLU A 63 -15.94 12.80 -3.58
C GLU A 63 -16.69 12.34 -4.85
N GLY A 64 -17.28 13.29 -5.58
CA GLY A 64 -18.00 13.01 -6.83
C GLY A 64 -19.40 12.39 -6.67
N SER A 65 -19.86 12.11 -5.45
CA SER A 65 -21.24 11.63 -5.21
C SER A 65 -22.20 12.78 -4.91
N LEU A 66 -23.30 12.84 -5.66
CA LEU A 66 -24.42 13.77 -5.41
C LEU A 66 -25.42 13.23 -4.37
N ILE A 67 -25.36 11.93 -4.04
CA ILE A 67 -26.29 11.22 -3.15
C ILE A 67 -25.50 10.23 -2.29
N LEU A 68 -25.30 10.54 -1.00
CA LEU A 68 -25.94 9.88 0.17
C LEU A 68 -25.22 10.39 1.42
N TRP A 69 -25.72 11.50 1.97
CA TRP A 69 -25.37 12.01 3.29
C TRP A 69 -25.84 10.97 4.30
N VAL A 70 -25.00 9.99 4.64
CA VAL A 70 -25.35 9.07 5.73
C VAL A 70 -25.15 9.86 7.00
N ARG A 71 -26.25 10.39 7.52
CA ARG A 71 -26.32 10.99 8.83
C ARG A 71 -26.42 9.85 9.84
N GLN A 72 -25.39 9.72 10.68
CA GLN A 72 -25.39 8.75 11.76
C GLN A 72 -25.39 9.48 13.09
N ASN A 73 -26.36 9.15 13.94
CA ASN A 73 -26.29 9.53 15.36
C ASN A 73 -25.18 8.72 16.03
N SER A 74 -24.50 9.31 17.02
CA SER A 74 -23.39 8.63 17.69
C SER A 74 -23.86 7.27 18.25
N LEU A 75 -23.14 6.21 17.92
CA LEU A 75 -23.34 4.90 18.51
C LEU A 75 -22.47 4.85 19.76
N GLU A 76 -23.06 4.54 20.92
CA GLU A 76 -22.33 4.38 22.19
C GLU A 76 -21.02 3.61 21.97
N PRO A 77 -19.83 4.20 22.22
CA PRO A 77 -19.54 5.49 22.87
C PRO A 77 -19.79 6.74 21.98
N ARG A 78 -20.33 7.82 22.59
CA ARG A 78 -20.73 9.10 21.97
C ARG A 78 -19.60 9.96 21.38
N ASP A 79 -18.55 9.33 20.89
CA ASP A 79 -17.44 9.93 20.16
C ASP A 79 -17.22 9.25 18.79
N LYS A 80 -18.01 8.23 18.42
CA LYS A 80 -17.86 7.49 17.17
C LYS A 80 -19.16 7.30 16.40
N ALA A 81 -19.02 7.25 15.08
CA ALA A 81 -20.03 6.80 14.14
C ALA A 81 -19.45 5.76 13.19
N ARG A 82 -20.31 4.86 12.71
CA ARG A 82 -19.95 3.80 11.77
C ARG A 82 -20.90 3.81 10.58
N PHE A 83 -20.34 3.63 9.40
CA PHE A 83 -21.05 3.63 8.11
C PHE A 83 -20.78 2.30 7.44
N SER A 84 -21.77 1.41 7.44
CA SER A 84 -21.59 0.03 6.97
C SER A 84 -22.04 -0.14 5.52
N ILE A 85 -21.13 -0.63 4.68
CA ILE A 85 -21.40 -1.10 3.33
C ILE A 85 -21.49 -2.62 3.40
N GLN A 86 -22.66 -3.18 3.14
CA GLN A 86 -22.88 -4.64 3.25
C GLN A 86 -22.29 -5.41 2.07
N HIS A 87 -22.37 -4.82 0.87
CA HIS A 87 -21.90 -5.43 -0.36
C HIS A 87 -21.04 -4.43 -1.11
N MET A 88 -19.72 -4.55 -0.98
CA MET A 88 -18.80 -3.66 -1.67
C MET A 88 -18.93 -3.79 -3.19
N GLY A 89 -18.97 -2.65 -3.88
CA GLY A 89 -19.05 -2.57 -5.34
C GLY A 89 -18.24 -1.39 -5.88
N GLU A 90 -18.19 -1.29 -7.20
CA GLU A 90 -17.48 -0.21 -7.91
C GLU A 90 -18.02 1.19 -7.55
N ASP A 91 -19.34 1.30 -7.39
CA ASP A 91 -20.05 2.53 -6.99
C ASP A 91 -19.66 3.05 -5.61
N HIS A 92 -19.17 2.17 -4.74
CA HIS A 92 -18.70 2.50 -3.40
C HIS A 92 -17.22 2.93 -3.37
N THR A 93 -16.48 2.79 -4.47
CA THR A 93 -15.07 3.21 -4.51
C THR A 93 -14.95 4.73 -4.56
N GLY A 94 -14.06 5.32 -3.76
CA GLY A 94 -13.94 6.78 -3.71
C GLY A 94 -13.13 7.32 -2.55
N SER A 95 -12.95 8.65 -2.56
CA SER A 95 -12.33 9.39 -1.48
C SER A 95 -13.41 9.79 -0.49
N TYR A 96 -13.26 9.36 0.76
CA TYR A 96 -14.20 9.62 1.83
C TYR A 96 -13.63 10.60 2.85
N GLN A 97 -14.43 11.57 3.27
CA GLN A 97 -14.09 12.48 4.36
C GLN A 97 -15.23 12.55 5.35
N CYS A 98 -14.92 12.54 6.64
CA CYS A 98 -15.93 12.69 7.68
C CYS A 98 -15.76 14.00 8.46
N TYR A 99 -16.85 14.47 9.04
CA TYR A 99 -16.87 15.61 9.94
C TYR A 99 -18.03 15.45 10.93
N HIS A 100 -17.98 16.15 12.06
CA HIS A 100 -18.98 16.04 13.10
C HIS A 100 -19.49 17.40 13.54
N SER A 101 -20.70 17.44 14.08
CA SER A 101 -21.21 18.61 14.81
C SER A 101 -21.28 18.34 16.29
N THR A 102 -21.18 19.43 17.04
CA THR A 102 -21.47 19.52 18.47
C THR A 102 -22.43 20.69 18.66
N LEU A 103 -22.87 20.92 19.90
CA LEU A 103 -23.66 22.10 20.24
C LEU A 103 -22.93 23.43 19.97
N THR A 104 -21.59 23.41 19.90
CA THR A 104 -20.76 24.62 19.72
C THR A 104 -20.40 24.88 18.26
N GLY A 105 -20.73 23.98 17.33
CA GLY A 105 -20.47 24.14 15.91
C GLY A 105 -20.00 22.86 15.21
N TRP A 106 -19.42 23.04 14.02
CA TRP A 106 -18.91 21.96 13.16
C TRP A 106 -17.40 21.81 13.26
N SER A 107 -16.92 20.57 13.17
CA SER A 107 -15.50 20.28 12.98
C SER A 107 -15.06 20.57 11.54
N GLU A 108 -13.75 20.68 11.35
CA GLU A 108 -13.15 20.55 10.03
C GLU A 108 -13.36 19.12 9.47
N ARG A 109 -13.13 18.95 8.16
CA ARG A 109 -13.14 17.62 7.50
C ARG A 109 -11.91 16.82 7.88
N SER A 110 -12.08 15.50 8.02
CA SER A 110 -11.00 14.55 8.25
C SER A 110 -10.01 14.50 7.07
N ASP A 111 -8.90 13.80 7.29
CA ASP A 111 -8.06 13.35 6.19
C ASP A 111 -8.87 12.42 5.28
N PRO A 112 -8.56 12.38 3.97
CA PRO A 112 -9.28 11.51 3.04
C PRO A 112 -8.96 10.04 3.30
N LEU A 113 -10.00 9.21 3.31
CA LEU A 113 -9.91 7.75 3.28
C LEU A 113 -10.21 7.27 1.86
N GLU A 114 -9.19 6.72 1.19
CA GLU A 114 -9.33 6.15 -0.14
C GLU A 114 -9.85 4.70 -0.05
N LEU A 115 -11.12 4.49 -0.40
CA LEU A 115 -11.73 3.15 -0.43
C LEU A 115 -11.65 2.55 -1.84
N VAL A 116 -11.12 1.33 -1.92
CA VAL A 116 -10.82 0.62 -3.16
C VAL A 116 -11.49 -0.75 -3.15
N VAL A 117 -11.98 -1.20 -4.31
CA VAL A 117 -12.52 -2.56 -4.49
C VAL A 117 -11.53 -3.45 -5.23
N THR A 118 -11.37 -4.69 -4.78
CA THR A 118 -10.57 -5.72 -5.46
C THR A 118 -11.45 -6.88 -5.93
N GLY A 119 -11.12 -7.48 -7.07
CA GLY A 119 -11.82 -8.63 -7.61
C GLY A 119 -11.77 -9.86 -6.69
N ASP A 120 -12.72 -10.77 -6.87
CA ASP A 120 -12.80 -11.98 -6.05
C ASP A 120 -11.90 -13.07 -6.64
N GLY A 121 -10.94 -13.59 -5.86
CA GLY A 121 -9.94 -14.58 -6.30
C GLY A 121 -10.50 -15.96 -6.73
N HIS A 122 -11.82 -16.09 -6.81
CA HIS A 122 -12.54 -17.35 -7.02
C HIS A 122 -12.80 -17.73 -8.49
N SER A 123 -12.27 -17.01 -9.48
CA SER A 123 -12.43 -17.41 -10.89
C SER A 123 -11.41 -18.47 -11.32
N GLY A 124 -11.60 -19.71 -10.84
CA GLY A 124 -11.07 -20.89 -11.50
C GLY A 124 -11.70 -21.05 -12.89
N ALA A 125 -10.85 -21.08 -13.92
CA ALA A 125 -11.09 -21.67 -15.25
C ALA A 125 -12.51 -21.54 -15.85
N SER A 126 -12.78 -20.44 -16.56
CA SER A 126 -13.64 -20.50 -17.75
C SER A 126 -12.75 -20.53 -18.98
N GLY A 127 -12.10 -21.69 -19.19
CA GLY A 127 -11.49 -22.02 -20.46
C GLY A 127 -12.61 -22.28 -21.47
N SER A 128 -12.89 -21.33 -22.34
CA SER A 128 -13.76 -21.54 -23.50
C SER A 128 -13.05 -22.43 -24.54
N ALA A 129 -13.00 -23.72 -24.25
CA ALA A 129 -12.77 -24.76 -25.25
C ALA A 129 -14.04 -24.90 -26.10
N LEU A 130 -14.18 -24.08 -27.15
CA LEU A 130 -15.04 -24.43 -28.27
C LEU A 130 -14.19 -25.18 -29.30
N GLY A 131 -14.35 -26.49 -29.26
CA GLY A 131 -13.60 -27.48 -30.00
C GLY A 131 -13.69 -27.34 -31.51
N ARG A 132 -12.63 -27.84 -32.16
CA ARG A 132 -12.58 -28.14 -33.58
C ARG A 132 -13.68 -29.15 -33.92
N GLY A 133 -14.67 -28.73 -34.68
CA GLY A 133 -15.69 -29.62 -35.25
C GLY A 133 -15.17 -30.36 -36.46
N SER A 134 -15.07 -31.69 -36.34
CA SER A 134 -14.80 -32.64 -37.42
C SER A 134 -15.99 -32.73 -38.38
N ALA A 135 -15.70 -32.76 -39.68
CA ALA A 135 -16.69 -32.86 -40.76
C ALA A 135 -17.33 -34.26 -40.82
N LEU A 136 -18.66 -34.33 -40.90
CA LEU A 136 -19.42 -35.49 -41.39
C LEU A 136 -20.60 -35.04 -42.27
N ARG A 137 -20.94 -35.95 -43.20
CA ARG A 137 -21.66 -35.81 -44.48
C ARG A 137 -23.20 -35.68 -44.40
N GLY A 138 -23.78 -35.05 -45.45
CA GLY A 138 -25.11 -35.30 -46.07
C GLY A 138 -26.33 -34.77 -45.30
N CYS A 139 -27.40 -34.19 -45.88
CA CYS A 139 -28.06 -34.32 -47.19
C CYS A 139 -28.85 -33.04 -47.58
N PRO A 140 -29.39 -32.91 -48.81
CA PRO A 140 -29.82 -31.63 -49.41
C PRO A 140 -31.36 -31.39 -49.51
N SER A 141 -31.71 -30.08 -49.52
CA SER A 141 -32.88 -29.40 -50.14
C SER A 141 -34.30 -29.56 -49.52
N PRO A 142 -35.31 -28.69 -49.80
CA PRO A 142 -35.32 -27.42 -50.57
C PRO A 142 -36.11 -26.22 -49.92
N SER A 143 -35.92 -25.04 -50.51
CA SER A 143 -36.87 -23.90 -50.63
C SER A 143 -37.39 -23.17 -49.38
N ALA A 144 -37.03 -21.88 -49.25
CA ALA A 144 -37.96 -20.75 -49.44
C ALA A 144 -37.25 -19.43 -49.14
N ALA A 145 -37.33 -18.51 -50.09
CA ALA A 145 -36.91 -17.13 -49.95
C ALA A 145 -37.81 -16.40 -48.95
N LEU A 146 -37.21 -15.54 -48.12
CA LEU A 146 -37.73 -14.22 -47.77
C LEU A 146 -36.56 -13.39 -47.24
N GLY A 147 -36.23 -12.34 -48.00
CA GLY A 147 -35.19 -11.37 -47.65
C GLY A 147 -35.55 -10.64 -46.36
N GLY A 148 -34.99 -11.11 -45.25
CA GLY A 148 -34.96 -10.37 -44.00
C GLY A 148 -33.68 -9.55 -43.93
N ARG A 149 -33.83 -8.23 -43.95
CA ARG A 149 -32.78 -7.28 -43.56
C ARG A 149 -32.24 -7.75 -42.20
N ARG A 150 -30.96 -8.17 -42.13
CA ARG A 150 -30.29 -8.29 -40.83
C ARG A 150 -30.19 -6.88 -40.29
N VAL A 151 -31.20 -6.46 -39.53
CA VAL A 151 -31.00 -5.46 -38.50
C VAL A 151 -29.93 -6.08 -37.63
N GLY A 152 -28.70 -5.57 -37.73
CA GLY A 152 -27.63 -5.94 -36.83
C GLY A 152 -28.21 -5.74 -35.45
N ALA A 153 -28.46 -6.84 -34.75
CA ALA A 153 -28.68 -6.78 -33.32
C ALA A 153 -27.42 -6.11 -32.80
N SER A 154 -27.56 -4.83 -32.44
CA SER A 154 -26.57 -4.12 -31.66
C SER A 154 -26.25 -5.08 -30.54
N ARG A 155 -25.05 -5.66 -30.57
CA ARG A 155 -24.48 -6.31 -29.41
C ARG A 155 -24.31 -5.16 -28.44
N ASN A 156 -25.39 -4.82 -27.76
CA ASN A 156 -25.34 -4.30 -26.42
C ASN A 156 -24.69 -5.42 -25.64
N ARG A 157 -23.36 -5.54 -25.78
CA ARG A 157 -22.53 -6.13 -24.75
C ARG A 157 -22.86 -5.26 -23.57
N LEU A 158 -23.74 -5.77 -22.72
CA LEU A 158 -23.76 -5.37 -21.33
C LEU A 158 -22.29 -5.28 -20.90
N PRO A 159 -21.84 -4.16 -20.33
CA PRO A 159 -20.51 -4.10 -19.75
C PRO A 159 -20.35 -5.32 -18.82
N PRO A 160 -19.15 -5.92 -18.69
CA PRO A 160 -18.92 -7.09 -17.84
C PRO A 160 -19.24 -6.89 -16.33
N SER A 161 -19.88 -5.79 -15.95
CA SER A 161 -20.08 -5.26 -14.60
C SER A 161 -21.15 -5.97 -13.76
N LEU A 162 -21.39 -7.27 -13.99
CA LEU A 162 -22.22 -8.08 -13.08
C LEU A 162 -21.44 -9.16 -12.31
N LEU A 163 -20.17 -9.39 -12.64
CA LEU A 163 -19.27 -10.22 -11.84
C LEU A 163 -17.99 -9.42 -11.63
N GLY A 164 -17.48 -9.32 -10.39
CA GLY A 164 -16.15 -8.77 -10.07
C GLY A 164 -15.02 -9.57 -10.73
N SER A 165 -14.90 -9.47 -12.06
CA SER A 165 -14.40 -10.50 -12.98
C SER A 165 -12.99 -10.25 -13.52
N TYR A 166 -12.28 -9.27 -12.96
CA TYR A 166 -10.88 -9.05 -13.30
C TYR A 166 -10.03 -10.18 -12.75
N SER A 167 -9.47 -10.97 -13.66
CA SER A 167 -8.68 -12.15 -13.32
C SER A 167 -7.39 -11.71 -12.66
N LYS A 168 -6.91 -12.48 -11.68
CA LYS A 168 -5.64 -12.17 -11.02
C LYS A 168 -4.47 -12.10 -12.01
N PRO A 169 -3.57 -11.13 -11.88
CA PRO A 169 -2.32 -11.10 -12.64
C PRO A 169 -1.37 -12.20 -12.16
N SER A 170 -0.37 -12.49 -12.97
CA SER A 170 0.72 -13.39 -12.63
C SER A 170 1.87 -12.59 -12.03
N LEU A 171 2.34 -12.98 -10.84
CA LEU A 171 3.50 -12.39 -10.19
C LEU A 171 4.64 -13.42 -10.13
N SER A 172 5.84 -13.02 -10.53
CA SER A 172 7.03 -13.87 -10.48
C SER A 172 8.27 -13.08 -10.06
N ALA A 173 9.26 -13.78 -9.50
CA ALA A 173 10.57 -13.23 -9.17
C ALA A 173 11.60 -13.68 -10.22
N LEU A 174 12.35 -12.73 -10.77
CA LEU A 174 13.36 -12.96 -11.79
C LEU A 174 14.77 -12.72 -11.23
N PRO A 175 15.73 -13.64 -11.50
CA PRO A 175 15.56 -14.94 -12.16
C PRO A 175 14.96 -16.01 -11.23
N SER A 176 15.01 -15.81 -9.91
CA SER A 176 14.50 -16.74 -8.92
C SER A 176 14.03 -15.99 -7.65
N PRO A 177 13.15 -16.59 -6.84
CA PRO A 177 12.73 -16.02 -5.55
C PRO A 177 13.80 -16.13 -4.45
N VAL A 178 14.89 -16.87 -4.68
CA VAL A 178 15.99 -17.01 -3.73
C VAL A 178 17.04 -15.94 -4.03
N VAL A 179 17.35 -15.10 -3.03
CA VAL A 179 18.22 -13.93 -3.20
C VAL A 179 19.24 -13.91 -2.06
N MET A 180 20.48 -13.55 -2.35
CA MET A 180 21.49 -13.36 -1.30
C MET A 180 21.19 -12.08 -0.51
N SER A 181 21.51 -12.09 0.78
CA SER A 181 21.46 -10.88 1.62
C SER A 181 22.20 -9.71 0.96
N GLY A 182 21.57 -8.53 0.93
CA GLY A 182 22.08 -7.33 0.26
C GLY A 182 21.89 -7.33 -1.26
N GLY A 183 21.36 -8.41 -1.84
CA GLY A 183 21.07 -8.51 -3.26
C GLY A 183 19.77 -7.82 -3.69
N ASN A 184 19.59 -7.71 -5.01
CA ASN A 184 18.37 -7.20 -5.63
C ASN A 184 17.70 -8.31 -6.44
N VAL A 185 16.39 -8.24 -6.55
CA VAL A 185 15.56 -9.13 -7.38
C VAL A 185 14.56 -8.31 -8.16
N THR A 186 14.20 -8.75 -9.36
CA THR A 186 13.15 -8.08 -10.14
C THR A 186 11.85 -8.84 -10.02
N LEU A 187 10.81 -8.18 -9.54
CA LEU A 187 9.45 -8.72 -9.56
C LEU A 187 8.78 -8.35 -10.87
N GLN A 188 8.23 -9.35 -11.54
CA GLN A 188 7.50 -9.22 -12.78
C GLN A 188 6.02 -9.49 -12.51
N CYS A 189 5.19 -8.48 -12.71
CA CYS A 189 3.74 -8.63 -12.69
C CYS A 189 3.19 -8.52 -14.11
N GLY A 190 2.42 -9.51 -14.55
CA GLY A 190 1.89 -9.56 -15.92
C GLY A 190 0.43 -9.99 -16.00
N SER A 191 -0.29 -9.51 -17.00
CA SER A 191 -1.67 -9.88 -17.27
C SER A 191 -1.98 -9.91 -18.77
N ARG A 192 -2.85 -10.85 -19.15
CA ARG A 192 -3.45 -10.92 -20.50
C ARG A 192 -4.69 -10.03 -20.65
N GLN A 193 -5.17 -9.47 -19.54
CA GLN A 193 -6.36 -8.61 -19.52
C GLN A 193 -6.09 -7.18 -20.00
N GLY A 194 -4.82 -6.86 -20.33
CA GLY A 194 -4.46 -5.56 -20.90
C GLY A 194 -4.52 -4.41 -19.89
N PHE A 195 -4.33 -4.69 -18.60
CA PHE A 195 -4.19 -3.64 -17.59
C PHE A 195 -3.06 -2.69 -17.97
N ASN A 196 -3.32 -1.38 -17.88
CA ASN A 196 -2.33 -0.35 -18.21
C ASN A 196 -1.58 0.16 -16.98
N ARG A 197 -1.98 -0.26 -15.78
CA ARG A 197 -1.29 -0.03 -14.52
C ARG A 197 -1.35 -1.27 -13.63
N PHE A 198 -0.32 -1.39 -12.80
CA PHE A 198 -0.17 -2.44 -11.81
C PHE A 198 0.16 -1.83 -10.45
N LEU A 199 -0.34 -2.44 -9.38
CA LEU A 199 0.04 -2.12 -8.00
C LEU A 199 0.72 -3.34 -7.41
N LEU A 200 1.95 -3.16 -6.92
CA LEU A 200 2.66 -4.17 -6.17
C LEU A 200 2.65 -3.78 -4.68
N THR A 201 2.25 -4.70 -3.81
CA THR A 201 2.22 -4.50 -2.36
C THR A 201 3.18 -5.47 -1.69
N LYS A 202 3.96 -4.98 -0.72
CA LYS A 202 4.73 -5.80 0.22
C LYS A 202 3.92 -5.98 1.49
N GLU A 203 3.74 -7.22 1.91
CA GLU A 203 3.05 -7.58 3.14
C GLU A 203 4.03 -7.65 4.32
N GLY A 204 3.60 -7.17 5.48
CA GLY A 204 4.38 -7.20 6.71
C GLY A 204 4.17 -5.95 7.56
N GLU A 205 5.05 -5.74 8.53
CA GLU A 205 5.02 -4.57 9.42
C GLU A 205 5.28 -3.25 8.65
N ASP A 206 6.13 -3.33 7.62
CA ASP A 206 6.43 -2.25 6.70
C ASP A 206 5.64 -2.45 5.39
N GLU A 207 4.33 -2.19 5.46
CA GLU A 207 3.45 -2.21 4.29
C GLU A 207 3.87 -1.09 3.33
N SER A 208 4.47 -1.49 2.21
CA SER A 208 4.89 -0.60 1.14
C SER A 208 4.20 -1.00 -0.15
N SER A 209 3.94 -0.01 -1.01
CA SER A 209 3.30 -0.24 -2.28
C SER A 209 3.89 0.61 -3.39
N TRP A 210 3.89 0.07 -4.61
CA TRP A 210 4.42 0.71 -5.80
C TRP A 210 3.41 0.62 -6.93
N THR A 211 2.99 1.78 -7.44
CA THR A 211 2.18 1.86 -8.65
C THR A 211 3.10 1.95 -9.86
N LEU A 212 2.90 1.04 -10.81
CA LEU A 212 3.74 0.88 -11.98
C LEU A 212 2.89 0.98 -13.24
N ASP A 213 3.44 1.63 -14.25
CA ASP A 213 2.81 1.66 -15.57
C ASP A 213 3.07 0.33 -16.30
N GLY A 214 2.02 -0.19 -16.94
CA GLY A 214 2.10 -1.42 -17.71
C GLY A 214 2.72 -1.19 -19.08
N GLU A 215 3.75 -1.99 -19.40
CA GLU A 215 4.35 -2.07 -20.72
C GLU A 215 3.63 -3.15 -21.55
N GLN A 216 3.32 -2.81 -22.81
CA GLN A 216 2.69 -3.74 -23.74
C GLN A 216 3.76 -4.60 -24.43
N ARG A 217 3.65 -5.92 -24.26
CA ARG A 217 4.49 -6.89 -24.94
C ARG A 217 3.98 -7.19 -26.36
N PRO A 218 4.84 -7.67 -27.27
CA PRO A 218 4.45 -8.02 -28.65
C PRO A 218 3.38 -9.13 -28.75
N ASP A 219 3.26 -9.97 -27.72
CA ASP A 219 2.25 -11.03 -27.61
C ASP A 219 0.89 -10.54 -27.11
N GLY A 220 0.74 -9.22 -26.92
CA GLY A 220 -0.49 -8.58 -26.43
C GLY A 220 -0.64 -8.61 -24.92
N GLN A 221 0.31 -9.17 -24.17
CA GLN A 221 0.29 -9.15 -22.71
C GLN A 221 0.78 -7.79 -22.20
N THR A 222 0.27 -7.34 -21.05
CA THR A 222 0.82 -6.19 -20.36
C THR A 222 1.59 -6.63 -19.12
N GLN A 223 2.68 -5.95 -18.80
CA GLN A 223 3.49 -6.27 -17.63
C GLN A 223 4.12 -5.04 -17.00
N ALA A 224 4.51 -5.15 -15.74
CA ALA A 224 5.37 -4.21 -15.05
C ALA A 224 6.54 -4.96 -14.40
N LEU A 225 7.70 -4.32 -14.36
CA LEU A 225 8.92 -4.82 -13.73
C LEU A 225 9.31 -3.87 -12.59
N LEU A 226 9.54 -4.41 -11.40
CA LEU A 226 10.04 -3.65 -10.26
C LEU A 226 11.32 -4.31 -9.71
N PRO A 227 12.47 -3.63 -9.78
CA PRO A 227 13.64 -4.04 -9.01
C PRO A 227 13.40 -3.75 -7.51
N VAL A 228 13.57 -4.76 -6.68
CA VAL A 228 13.44 -4.71 -5.23
C VAL A 228 14.77 -5.08 -4.60
N GLY A 229 15.26 -4.24 -3.68
CA GLY A 229 16.46 -4.49 -2.89
C GLY A 229 17.09 -3.17 -2.40
N PRO A 230 18.16 -3.24 -1.59
CA PRO A 230 18.83 -4.45 -1.09
C PRO A 230 17.95 -5.23 -0.10
N VAL A 231 17.80 -6.54 -0.32
CA VAL A 231 17.00 -7.40 0.56
C VAL A 231 17.76 -7.72 1.84
N THR A 232 17.05 -7.73 2.97
CA THR A 232 17.62 -8.02 4.28
C THR A 232 17.08 -9.35 4.82
N PRO A 233 17.88 -10.15 5.53
CA PRO A 233 17.38 -11.35 6.21
C PRO A 233 16.33 -10.94 7.24
N GLY A 234 15.16 -11.57 7.22
CA GLY A 234 14.06 -11.27 8.12
C GLY A 234 12.72 -11.77 7.59
N HIS A 235 11.67 -11.63 8.40
CA HIS A 235 10.29 -11.86 7.98
C HIS A 235 9.77 -10.59 7.27
N GLY A 236 9.05 -10.73 6.16
CA GLY A 236 8.38 -9.59 5.50
C GLY A 236 8.78 -9.30 4.06
N TRP A 237 9.14 -10.33 3.27
CA TRP A 237 9.35 -10.19 1.82
C TRP A 237 8.30 -10.96 1.02
N THR A 238 7.04 -10.77 1.37
CA THR A 238 5.89 -11.36 0.66
C THR A 238 5.23 -10.30 -0.18
N PHE A 239 5.05 -10.58 -1.47
CA PHE A 239 4.52 -9.62 -2.43
C PHE A 239 3.23 -10.10 -3.09
N ARG A 240 2.30 -9.17 -3.33
CA ARG A 240 1.11 -9.37 -4.16
C ARG A 240 1.02 -8.29 -5.23
N CYS A 241 0.45 -8.66 -6.37
CA CYS A 241 0.20 -7.73 -7.47
C CYS A 241 -1.29 -7.64 -7.81
N TYR A 242 -1.71 -6.43 -8.16
CA TYR A 242 -3.02 -6.09 -8.70
C TYR A 242 -2.86 -5.39 -10.04
N GLY A 243 -3.82 -5.56 -10.94
CA GLY A 243 -3.92 -4.81 -12.18
C GLY A 243 -5.17 -3.95 -12.20
N PHE A 244 -5.09 -2.76 -12.81
CA PHE A 244 -6.22 -1.84 -12.95
C PHE A 244 -6.05 -0.94 -14.17
N TYR A 245 -7.10 -0.19 -14.50
CA TYR A 245 -7.07 0.77 -15.61
C TYR A 245 -6.98 2.21 -15.12
N ARG A 246 -6.29 3.07 -15.88
CA ARG A 246 -6.11 4.51 -15.59
C ARG A 246 -7.41 5.28 -15.40
N ASP A 247 -8.48 4.89 -16.10
CA ASP A 247 -9.81 5.50 -16.02
C ASP A 247 -10.61 5.04 -14.79
N THR A 248 -10.29 3.88 -14.22
CA THR A 248 -10.93 3.33 -13.01
C THR A 248 -9.90 2.94 -11.95
N PRO A 249 -9.12 3.90 -11.41
CA PRO A 249 -7.96 3.62 -10.56
C PRO A 249 -8.28 3.00 -9.20
N ARG A 250 -9.56 3.00 -8.78
CA ARG A 250 -10.04 2.48 -7.49
C ARG A 250 -10.70 1.10 -7.61
N VAL A 251 -10.68 0.51 -8.81
CA VAL A 251 -11.23 -0.82 -9.12
C VAL A 251 -10.09 -1.71 -9.58
N TRP A 252 -9.72 -2.67 -8.75
CA TRP A 252 -8.56 -3.52 -8.96
C TRP A 252 -8.96 -4.95 -9.32
N SER A 253 -8.05 -5.67 -9.98
CA SER A 253 -8.15 -7.11 -10.16
C SER A 253 -8.17 -7.87 -8.85
N ALA A 254 -8.49 -9.16 -8.91
CA ALA A 254 -8.13 -10.07 -7.82
C ALA A 254 -6.60 -10.03 -7.56
N PRO A 255 -6.15 -10.26 -6.31
CA PRO A 255 -4.73 -10.34 -5.99
C PRO A 255 -4.06 -11.51 -6.71
N SER A 256 -2.82 -11.34 -7.14
CA SER A 256 -1.96 -12.45 -7.58
C SER A 256 -1.73 -13.46 -6.46
N ASP A 257 -1.25 -14.64 -6.84
CA ASP A 257 -0.65 -15.54 -5.86
C ASP A 257 0.55 -14.82 -5.20
N PRO A 258 0.73 -14.98 -3.87
CA PRO A 258 1.82 -14.31 -3.15
C PRO A 258 3.17 -14.89 -3.58
N VAL A 259 4.17 -14.01 -3.71
CA VAL A 259 5.57 -14.40 -3.94
C VAL A 259 6.39 -14.04 -2.71
N GLU A 260 6.95 -15.05 -2.06
CA GLU A 260 7.83 -14.90 -0.90
C GLU A 260 9.28 -15.01 -1.35
N LEU A 261 10.09 -14.00 -1.01
CA LEU A 261 11.53 -14.04 -1.27
C LEU A 261 12.25 -14.78 -0.14
N LEU A 262 13.10 -15.73 -0.52
CA LEU A 262 13.94 -16.48 0.40
C LEU A 262 15.32 -15.84 0.43
N VAL A 263 15.61 -15.10 1.50
CA VAL A 263 16.89 -14.41 1.67
C VAL A 263 17.92 -15.37 2.28
N SER A 264 18.91 -15.75 1.49
CA SER A 264 20.05 -16.52 1.98
C SER A 264 21.04 -15.58 2.68
N GLY A 265 21.19 -15.74 3.99
CA GLY A 265 22.20 -15.04 4.77
C GLY A 265 23.55 -15.74 4.68
N GLU A 266 24.62 -14.95 4.54
CA GLU A 266 25.89 -15.36 5.13
C GLU A 266 25.74 -15.10 6.63
N GLU A 267 25.27 -16.11 7.37
CA GLU A 267 25.51 -16.16 8.81
C GLU A 267 27.02 -16.08 8.94
N SER A 268 27.54 -14.97 9.45
CA SER A 268 28.96 -14.76 9.64
C SER A 268 29.48 -15.99 10.37
N ARG A 269 30.22 -16.83 9.64
CA ARG A 269 31.00 -17.90 10.24
C ARG A 269 31.79 -17.20 11.34
N PRO A 270 31.61 -17.52 12.63
CA PRO A 270 32.45 -16.91 13.65
C PRO A 270 33.87 -17.19 13.19
N ASP A 271 34.67 -16.12 13.08
CA ASP A 271 36.07 -16.20 12.66
C ASP A 271 36.67 -17.44 13.33
N PRO A 272 37.30 -18.36 12.57
CA PRO A 272 37.86 -19.55 13.17
C PRO A 272 38.78 -19.06 14.27
N ILE A 273 38.37 -19.31 15.53
CA ILE A 273 39.13 -18.92 16.70
C ILE A 273 40.54 -19.40 16.42
N HIS A 274 41.49 -18.47 16.25
CA HIS A 274 42.89 -18.80 16.17
C HIS A 274 43.25 -19.38 17.54
N LEU A 275 43.13 -20.70 17.65
CA LEU A 275 43.64 -21.46 18.78
C LEU A 275 45.16 -21.40 18.69
N CYS A 276 45.73 -20.33 19.22
CA CYS A 276 47.13 -20.31 19.59
C CYS A 276 47.30 -21.28 20.76
N ARG A 277 47.94 -22.42 20.48
CA ARG A 277 48.38 -23.35 21.52
C ARG A 277 49.53 -22.70 22.29
N GLN A 278 49.23 -22.14 23.45
CA GLN A 278 50.25 -21.83 24.47
C GLN A 278 50.23 -22.92 25.53
N ASP A 279 51.42 -23.39 25.88
CA ASP A 279 51.62 -24.53 26.75
C ASP A 279 50.93 -24.35 28.12
N LYS A 280 49.84 -25.12 28.31
CA LYS A 280 49.33 -25.64 29.59
C LYS A 280 48.87 -24.65 30.69
N VAL A 281 48.12 -23.59 30.39
CA VAL A 281 47.18 -23.01 31.39
C VAL A 281 45.94 -22.41 30.70
N LEU A 282 44.73 -22.76 31.18
CA LEU A 282 43.47 -22.20 30.69
C LEU A 282 43.24 -20.82 31.34
N GLY A 283 43.28 -19.75 30.55
CA GLY A 283 42.90 -18.41 30.97
C GLY A 283 42.21 -17.65 29.83
N SER A 284 41.14 -16.92 30.12
CA SER A 284 40.39 -16.09 29.17
C SER A 284 40.91 -14.67 29.16
N LEU A 285 41.40 -14.19 28.00
CA LEU A 285 41.69 -12.78 27.75
C LEU A 285 40.51 -12.10 27.05
N LEU A 286 40.15 -10.89 27.48
CA LEU A 286 39.16 -10.04 26.82
C LEU A 286 39.76 -9.38 25.56
N PRO A 287 38.94 -8.96 24.58
CA PRO A 287 39.42 -8.47 23.29
C PRO A 287 40.11 -7.11 23.41
N GLY A 288 41.35 -6.98 22.93
CA GLY A 288 42.03 -5.68 22.75
C GLY A 288 43.50 -5.58 23.14
N GLU A 289 44.11 -6.60 23.76
CA GLU A 289 45.52 -6.54 24.17
C GLU A 289 46.47 -6.90 23.00
N PRO A 290 47.44 -6.05 22.63
CA PRO A 290 48.47 -6.40 21.65
C PRO A 290 49.39 -7.49 22.21
N CYS A 291 49.83 -8.42 21.36
CA CYS A 291 50.88 -9.38 21.70
C CYS A 291 52.23 -8.66 21.91
N GLU A 292 52.48 -8.11 23.11
CA GLU A 292 53.82 -7.70 23.50
C GLU A 292 54.65 -8.94 23.88
N ARG A 293 55.77 -9.10 23.19
CA ARG A 293 56.76 -10.14 23.46
C ARG A 293 57.50 -9.79 24.76
N VAL A 294 56.96 -10.20 25.89
CA VAL A 294 57.66 -10.18 27.19
C VAL A 294 58.80 -11.21 27.16
N GLY A 295 59.98 -10.75 27.55
CA GLY A 295 61.28 -11.33 27.17
C GLY A 295 61.65 -12.68 27.79
N ARG A 296 62.67 -13.31 27.18
CA ARG A 296 63.56 -14.24 27.88
C ARG A 296 64.81 -13.48 28.30
N GLY A 297 65.04 -13.41 29.60
CA GLY A 297 66.23 -12.80 30.18
C GLY A 297 67.47 -13.69 30.17
N ALA A 298 68.60 -12.99 30.40
CA ALA A 298 69.80 -13.37 31.15
C ALA A 298 70.85 -14.29 30.49
N TRP A 299 71.91 -13.67 29.97
CA TRP A 299 73.35 -13.94 30.20
C TRP A 299 74.02 -12.55 30.15
N GLY A 300 74.68 -11.99 31.17
CA GLY A 300 75.92 -12.42 31.82
C GLY A 300 76.90 -11.22 31.76
N SER A 301 77.53 -10.89 32.88
CA SER A 301 78.39 -9.72 33.18
C SER A 301 79.44 -9.32 32.14
N GLN A 302 79.79 -8.03 32.03
CA GLN A 302 81.05 -7.43 32.56
C GLN A 302 81.22 -5.96 32.07
N ASP A 303 81.90 -5.19 32.91
CA ASP A 303 82.24 -3.76 32.88
C ASP A 303 82.90 -3.15 31.62
N ARG A 304 82.80 -1.80 31.60
CA ARG A 304 83.87 -0.79 31.37
C ARG A 304 84.08 -0.17 29.96
N HIS A 305 83.92 1.17 29.98
CA HIS A 305 84.77 2.24 29.45
C HIS A 305 84.81 2.55 27.94
N THR A 306 84.46 3.82 27.65
CA THR A 306 85.13 4.81 26.77
C THR A 306 86.12 4.28 25.72
N ASP A 307 85.86 4.54 24.44
CA ASP A 307 86.26 5.75 23.70
C ASP A 307 85.37 5.87 22.44
#